data_AF-A0A954QPD6-F1
#
_entry.id   AF-A0A954QPD6-F1
#
_cell.length_a   1.000
_cell.length_b   1.000
_cell.length_c   1.000
_cell.angle_alpha   90.00
_cell.angle_beta   90.00
_cell.angle_gamma   90.00
#
_symmetry.space_group_name_H-M   'P 1'
#
loop_
_entity.id
_entity.type
_entity.pdbx_description
1 polymer ?
#
loop_
_entity_poly.entity_id
_entity_poly.type
_entity_poly.pdbx_seq_one_letter_code
_entity_poly.pdbx_strand_id
1 'polypeptide(L)'
;YEGDANRDGAFDSSDLAAVFAVGKYDLDVDAGWSDGDWTGDVRFNSADLIAAMQTGAYEKSQAAAQVPEPSTGITTLIGLMAVHFHRRRERSTR
;
A
#
# COMPACT_ATOMS: atom_id res chain seq x y z
N TYR A 1 19.37 3.51 3.41
CA TYR A 1 18.00 3.01 3.17
C TYR A 1 17.06 3.98 3.85
N GLU A 2 17.03 5.23 3.39
CA GLU A 2 16.18 6.25 3.99
C GLU A 2 14.71 5.78 3.92
N GLY A 3 13.94 5.96 4.99
CA GLY A 3 12.55 5.50 5.06
C GLY A 3 12.31 4.15 5.74
N ASP A 4 13.30 3.25 5.81
CA ASP A 4 13.17 1.86 6.34
C ASP A 4 13.26 1.79 7.87
N ALA A 5 12.39 2.49 8.58
CA ALA A 5 12.45 2.66 10.03
C ALA A 5 12.51 1.34 10.82
N ASN A 6 11.83 0.29 10.33
CA ASN A 6 11.77 -1.02 10.97
C ASN A 6 12.94 -1.96 10.58
N ARG A 7 13.76 -1.58 9.60
CA ARG A 7 14.94 -2.30 9.09
C ARG A 7 14.60 -3.64 8.45
N ASP A 8 13.44 -3.76 7.83
CA ASP A 8 13.04 -4.94 7.06
C ASP A 8 13.54 -4.90 5.61
N GLY A 9 14.19 -3.80 5.21
CA GLY A 9 14.75 -3.60 3.87
C GLY A 9 13.74 -3.06 2.86
N ALA A 10 12.53 -2.72 3.30
CA ALA A 10 11.54 -1.99 2.54
C ALA A 10 11.36 -0.58 3.07
N PHE A 11 10.90 0.32 2.21
CA PHE A 11 10.31 1.57 2.65
C PHE A 11 8.85 1.53 2.25
N ASP A 12 7.95 1.34 3.20
CA ASP A 12 6.52 1.21 2.94
C ASP A 12 5.65 1.83 4.04
N SER A 13 4.33 1.66 3.91
CA SER A 13 3.37 2.19 4.89
C SER A 13 3.60 1.72 6.34
N SER A 14 4.24 0.58 6.55
CA SER A 14 4.56 0.04 7.88
C SER A 14 5.61 0.88 8.58
N ASP A 15 6.61 1.38 7.85
CA ASP A 15 7.62 2.29 8.40
C ASP A 15 7.00 3.61 8.83
N LEU A 16 6.14 4.17 7.96
CA LEU A 16 5.43 5.41 8.27
C LEU A 16 4.54 5.23 9.50
N ALA A 17 3.78 4.14 9.58
CA ALA A 17 2.98 3.82 10.76
C ALA A 17 3.85 3.69 12.02
N ALA A 18 5.03 3.06 11.92
CA ALA A 18 5.95 2.90 13.04
C ALA A 18 6.46 4.26 13.55
N VAL A 19 6.99 5.12 12.69
CA VAL A 19 7.56 6.43 13.12
C VAL A 19 6.48 7.37 13.66
N PHE A 20 5.28 7.38 13.07
CA PHE A 20 4.17 8.19 13.58
C PHE A 20 3.60 7.66 14.90
N ALA A 21 3.66 6.35 15.13
CA ALA A 21 3.25 5.77 16.41
C ALA A 21 4.18 6.18 17.57
N VAL A 22 5.45 6.53 17.29
CA VAL A 22 6.36 7.11 18.31
C VAL A 22 5.89 8.51 18.73
N GLY A 23 5.23 9.26 17.84
CA GLY A 23 4.61 10.54 18.17
C GLY A 23 5.58 11.72 18.31
N LYS A 24 6.74 11.67 17.65
CA LYS A 24 7.77 12.74 17.67
C LYS A 24 7.66 13.74 16.51
N TYR A 25 6.72 13.53 15.59
CA TYR A 25 6.59 14.36 14.40
C TYR A 25 6.34 15.82 14.76
N ASP A 26 7.20 16.71 14.22
CA ASP A 26 7.10 18.16 14.38
C ASP A 26 7.15 18.65 15.83
N LEU A 27 7.75 17.84 16.72
CA LEU A 27 7.98 18.18 18.11
C LEU A 27 9.44 18.58 18.34
N ASP A 28 9.63 19.50 19.29
CA ASP A 28 10.96 19.89 19.76
C ASP A 28 11.54 18.83 20.73
N VAL A 29 11.62 17.58 20.27
CA VAL A 29 12.27 16.46 20.97
C VAL A 29 13.26 15.74 20.07
N ASP A 30 14.23 15.06 20.66
CA ASP A 30 15.22 14.28 19.92
C ASP A 30 14.57 13.03 19.30
N ALA A 31 14.78 12.85 18.00
CA ALA A 31 14.40 11.67 17.23
C ALA A 31 15.65 10.92 16.77
N GLY A 32 15.64 9.60 16.91
CA GLY A 32 16.61 8.75 16.23
C GLY A 32 16.12 8.36 14.85
N TRP A 33 16.98 7.67 14.11
CA TRP A 33 16.66 7.20 12.76
C TRP A 33 15.39 6.32 12.68
N SER A 34 15.21 5.41 13.65
CA SER A 34 14.00 4.57 13.74
C SER A 34 12.77 5.32 14.26
N ASP A 35 12.94 6.56 14.73
CA ASP A 35 11.84 7.45 15.10
C ASP A 35 11.45 8.42 13.97
N GLY A 36 12.16 8.37 12.83
CA GLY A 36 11.89 9.19 11.65
C GLY A 36 12.95 10.24 11.29
N ASP A 37 14.07 10.35 12.03
CA ASP A 37 15.19 11.25 11.66
C ASP A 37 16.03 10.64 10.53
N TRP A 38 15.64 10.93 9.29
CA TRP A 38 16.31 10.43 8.09
C TRP A 38 17.25 11.44 7.46
N THR A 39 17.18 12.72 7.87
CA THR A 39 18.17 13.75 7.51
C THR A 39 19.39 13.77 8.44
N GLY A 40 19.27 13.20 9.64
CA GLY A 40 20.32 13.14 10.66
C GLY A 40 20.45 14.44 11.47
N ASP A 41 19.40 15.25 11.54
CA ASP A 41 19.39 16.54 12.25
C ASP A 41 18.83 16.44 13.68
N VAL A 42 18.61 15.20 14.16
CA VAL A 42 18.08 14.85 15.49
C VAL A 42 16.59 15.18 15.63
N ARG A 43 15.89 15.51 14.53
CA ARG A 43 14.45 15.82 14.52
C ARG A 43 13.71 14.90 13.56
N PHE A 44 12.43 14.73 13.83
CA PHE A 44 11.51 14.11 12.88
C PHE A 44 10.52 15.15 12.40
N ASN A 45 10.70 15.63 11.17
CA ASN A 45 9.87 16.66 10.57
C ASN A 45 9.64 16.40 9.07
N SER A 46 9.08 17.39 8.37
CA SER A 46 8.76 17.29 6.95
C SER A 46 9.99 17.07 6.06
N ALA A 47 11.16 17.56 6.45
CA ALA A 47 12.41 17.40 5.71
C ALA A 47 12.82 15.93 5.63
N ASP A 48 12.64 15.16 6.70
CA ASP A 48 12.90 13.72 6.72
C ASP A 48 11.98 12.96 5.76
N LEU A 49 10.68 13.26 5.80
CA LEU A 49 9.72 12.65 4.89
C LEU A 49 10.06 12.96 3.43
N ILE A 50 10.43 14.20 3.13
CA ILE A 50 10.84 14.59 1.78
C ILE A 50 12.13 13.87 1.37
N ALA A 51 13.14 13.81 2.24
CA ALA A 51 14.40 13.12 1.97
C ALA A 51 14.17 11.64 1.63
N ALA A 52 13.42 10.92 2.47
CA ALA A 52 13.10 9.51 2.23
C ALA A 52 12.26 9.31 0.95
N MET A 53 11.29 10.18 0.68
CA MET A 53 10.46 10.10 -0.53
C MET A 53 11.24 10.41 -1.82
N GLN A 54 12.25 11.29 -1.76
CA GLN A 54 13.09 11.64 -2.91
C GLN A 54 13.92 10.47 -3.44
N THR A 55 14.19 9.46 -2.61
CA THR A 55 14.79 8.20 -3.07
C THR A 55 13.92 7.46 -4.08
N GLY A 56 12.60 7.71 -4.06
CA GLY A 56 11.60 7.01 -4.83
C GLY A 56 11.52 5.52 -4.48
N ALA A 57 12.00 5.09 -3.30
CA ALA A 57 11.97 3.70 -2.86
C ALA A 57 10.63 3.26 -2.25
N TYR A 58 9.73 4.22 -1.95
CA TYR A 58 8.43 3.95 -1.32
C TYR A 58 7.64 2.90 -2.11
N GLU A 59 7.27 1.81 -1.45
CA GLU A 59 6.50 0.67 -1.97
C GLU A 59 7.16 -0.06 -3.16
N LYS A 60 8.47 0.14 -3.44
CA LYS A 60 9.15 -0.54 -4.56
C LYS A 60 9.68 -1.93 -4.23
N SER A 61 9.99 -2.23 -2.97
CA SER A 61 10.58 -3.49 -2.52
C SER A 61 9.55 -4.59 -2.28
N GLN A 62 8.28 -4.22 -2.04
CA GLN A 62 7.21 -5.19 -1.92
C GLN A 62 6.85 -5.72 -3.32
N ALA A 63 7.13 -7.00 -3.57
CA ALA A 63 6.47 -7.70 -4.65
C ALA A 63 4.96 -7.56 -4.40
N ALA A 64 4.27 -6.81 -5.28
CA ALA A 64 2.85 -6.48 -5.13
C ALA A 64 2.11 -7.70 -4.56
N ALA A 65 1.56 -7.55 -3.35
CA ALA A 65 0.78 -8.60 -2.72
C ALA A 65 -0.23 -9.07 -3.78
N GLN A 66 -0.20 -10.36 -4.12
CA GLN A 66 -1.11 -10.94 -5.10
C GLN A 66 -2.54 -10.74 -4.59
N VAL A 67 -3.17 -9.62 -4.99
CA VAL A 67 -4.55 -9.34 -4.66
C VAL A 67 -5.37 -10.39 -5.41
N PRO A 68 -6.15 -11.25 -4.71
CA PRO A 68 -7.01 -12.20 -5.39
C PRO A 68 -7.90 -11.43 -6.37
N GLU A 69 -7.85 -11.82 -7.64
CA GLU A 69 -8.65 -11.14 -8.66
C GLU A 69 -10.12 -11.12 -8.19
N PRO A 70 -10.81 -9.97 -8.29
CA PRO A 70 -12.23 -9.93 -8.00
C PRO A 70 -12.91 -10.98 -8.88
N SER A 71 -13.85 -11.74 -8.32
CA SER A 71 -14.50 -12.88 -9.01
C SER A 71 -15.35 -12.48 -10.23
N THR A 72 -15.16 -11.26 -10.75
CA THR A 72 -15.76 -10.68 -11.95
C THR A 72 -15.76 -11.64 -13.12
N GLY A 73 -14.66 -12.36 -13.38
CA GLY A 73 -14.60 -13.36 -14.46
C GLY A 73 -15.66 -14.47 -14.32
N ILE A 74 -15.80 -15.03 -13.11
CA ILE A 74 -16.79 -16.07 -12.81
C ILE A 74 -18.20 -15.49 -12.87
N THR A 75 -18.43 -14.31 -12.28
CA THR A 75 -19.75 -13.67 -12.27
C THR A 75 -20.22 -13.29 -13.67
N THR A 76 -19.32 -12.78 -14.51
CA THR A 76 -19.63 -12.47 -15.92
C THR A 76 -19.96 -13.73 -16.70
N LEU A 77 -19.22 -14.82 -16.52
CA LEU A 77 -19.51 -16.11 -17.17
C LEU A 77 -20.88 -16.66 -16.75
N ILE A 78 -21.21 -16.63 -15.45
CA ILE A 78 -22.52 -17.06 -14.94
C ILE A 78 -23.64 -16.19 -15.54
N GLY A 79 -23.45 -14.87 -15.58
CA GLY A 79 -24.43 -13.94 -16.17
C GLY A 79 -24.70 -14.23 -17.66
N LEU A 80 -23.63 -14.48 -18.44
CA LEU A 80 -23.75 -14.84 -19.86
C LEU A 80 -24.50 -16.17 -20.05
N MET A 81 -24.22 -17.17 -19.23
CA MET A 81 -24.93 -18.46 -19.27
C MET A 81 -26.41 -18.28 -18.94
N ALA A 82 -26.74 -17.53 -17.88
CA ALA A 82 -28.13 -17.29 -17.48
C ALA A 82 -28.94 -16.62 -18.61
N VAL A 83 -28.38 -15.59 -19.25
CA VAL A 83 -29.01 -14.92 -20.41
C VAL A 83 -29.20 -15.90 -21.57
N HIS A 84 -28.19 -16.72 -21.87
CA HIS A 84 -28.26 -17.70 -22.97
C HIS A 84 -29.35 -18.75 -22.73
N PHE A 85 -29.42 -19.32 -21.53
CA PHE A 85 -30.45 -20.31 -21.17
C PHE A 85 -31.86 -19.70 -21.15
N HIS A 86 -32.00 -18.45 -20.71
CA HIS A 86 -33.28 -17.73 -20.75
C HIS A 86 -33.79 -17.56 -22.19
N ARG A 87 -32.93 -17.09 -23.09
CA ARG A 87 -33.26 -16.89 -24.52
C ARG A 87 -33.59 -18.19 -25.26
N ARG A 88 -32.98 -19.32 -24.84
CA ARG A 88 -33.30 -20.64 -25.42
C ARG A 88 -34.67 -21.14 -24.98
N ARG A 89 -35.06 -20.88 -23.73
CA ARG A 89 -36.34 -21.34 -23.17
C ARG A 89 -37.53 -20.62 -23.80
N GLU A 90 -37.42 -19.31 -24.02
CA GLU A 90 -38.48 -18.50 -24.66
C GLU A 90 -38.75 -18.88 -26.13
N ARG A 91 -37.74 -19.39 -26.84
CA ARG A 91 -37.89 -19.85 -28.23
C ARG A 91 -38.57 -21.21 -28.36
N SER A 92 -38.60 -22.01 -27.30
CA SER A 92 -39.22 -23.34 -27.31
C SER A 92 -40.72 -23.31 -26.98
N THR A 93 -41.24 -22.17 -26.53
CA THR A 93 -42.65 -21.97 -26.12
C THR A 93 -43.48 -21.16 -27.13
N ARG A 94 -42.93 -20.89 -28.31
CA ARG A 94 -43.64 -20.32 -29.48
C ARG A 94 -43.64 -21.34 -30.60
#